data_AF-A0A644VMG4-F1
#
_entry.id   AF-A0A644VMG4-F1
#
_cell.length_a   1.000
_cell.length_b   1.000
_cell.length_c   1.000
_cell.angle_alpha   90.00
_cell.angle_beta   90.00
_cell.angle_gamma   90.00
#
_symmetry.space_group_name_H-M   'P 1'
#
loop_
_entity.id
_entity.type
_entity.pdbx_description
1 polymer ?
#
loop_
_entity_poly.entity_id
_entity_poly.type
_entity_poly.pdbx_seq_one_letter_code
_entity_poly.pdbx_strand_id
1 'polypeptide(L)'
;MKLLEKIIVVYIALLVLSFIVQSCCQENYRIVGNGEIGAYTDYYDPGNKIDTISGPFMIAWHLELRSEALATNFGLIQSVAATTCAENYLNEIIESSFTISCDKEFKYNGLTIPANSDFSGLNDMEIYIGTLWGSVDIRFSEKFIELADFDKSDYKFKVNIKSNDHLEFENTLLVHMNLN
;
A
#
# COMPACT_ATOMS: atom_id res chain seq x y z
N MET A 1 0.37 -34.89 -42.73
CA MET A 1 0.35 -35.35 -41.33
C MET A 1 1.69 -35.17 -40.63
N LYS A 2 2.78 -35.81 -41.05
CA LYS A 2 4.08 -35.78 -40.33
C LYS A 2 4.69 -34.39 -40.07
N LEU A 3 4.43 -33.40 -40.93
CA LEU A 3 4.91 -32.03 -40.73
C LEU A 3 4.09 -31.29 -39.66
N LEU A 4 2.76 -31.47 -39.69
CA LEU A 4 1.83 -30.86 -38.74
C LEU A 4 2.08 -31.37 -37.31
N GLU A 5 2.29 -32.69 -37.17
CA GLU A 5 2.65 -33.32 -35.89
C GLU A 5 3.97 -32.78 -35.34
N LYS A 6 5.00 -32.64 -36.17
CA LYS A 6 6.30 -32.06 -35.76
C LYS A 6 6.16 -30.61 -35.29
N ILE A 7 5.36 -29.82 -35.98
CA ILE A 7 5.10 -28.42 -35.62
C ILE A 7 4.37 -28.36 -34.26
N ILE A 8 3.32 -29.16 -34.07
CA ILE A 8 2.57 -29.22 -32.80
C ILE A 8 3.49 -29.62 -31.64
N VAL A 9 4.35 -30.64 -31.82
CA VAL A 9 5.31 -31.07 -30.79
C VAL A 9 6.29 -29.95 -30.42
N VAL A 10 6.80 -29.20 -31.41
CA VAL A 10 7.69 -28.05 -31.15
C VAL A 10 6.97 -26.95 -30.38
N TYR A 11 5.73 -26.62 -30.74
CA TYR A 11 4.95 -25.62 -30.02
C TYR A 11 4.62 -26.04 -28.58
N ILE A 12 4.26 -27.32 -28.37
CA ILE A 12 4.03 -27.85 -27.02
C ILE A 12 5.34 -27.81 -26.20
N ALA A 13 6.47 -28.18 -26.80
CA ALA A 13 7.76 -28.13 -26.11
C ALA A 13 8.13 -26.68 -25.72
N LEU A 14 7.92 -25.70 -26.60
CA LEU A 14 8.14 -24.28 -26.31
C LEU A 14 7.21 -23.77 -25.20
N LEU A 15 5.95 -24.21 -25.20
CA LEU A 15 4.96 -23.84 -24.18
C LEU A 15 5.27 -24.45 -22.81
N VAL A 16 5.75 -25.70 -22.76
CA VAL A 16 6.26 -26.28 -21.51
C VAL A 16 7.52 -25.53 -21.03
N LEU A 17 8.42 -25.18 -21.94
CA LEU A 17 9.61 -24.40 -21.61
C LEU A 17 9.24 -23.02 -21.05
N SER A 18 8.24 -22.35 -21.62
CA SER A 18 7.78 -21.04 -21.15
C SER A 18 7.19 -21.13 -19.75
N PHE A 19 6.41 -22.17 -19.44
CA PHE A 19 5.90 -22.39 -18.09
C PHE A 19 7.01 -22.59 -17.07
N ILE A 20 8.05 -23.36 -17.42
CA ILE A 20 9.20 -23.59 -16.53
C ILE A 20 9.95 -22.27 -16.28
N VAL A 21 10.28 -21.53 -17.34
CA VAL A 21 10.99 -20.24 -17.21
C VAL A 21 10.17 -19.23 -16.40
N GLN A 22 8.86 -19.13 -16.64
CA GLN A 22 8.00 -18.21 -15.92
C GLN A 22 7.81 -18.60 -14.44
N SER A 23 7.79 -19.90 -14.12
CA SER A 23 7.71 -20.37 -12.73
C SER A 23 8.95 -20.05 -11.88
N CYS A 24 10.10 -19.79 -12.53
CA CYS A 24 11.34 -19.39 -11.86
C CYS A 24 11.54 -17.88 -11.82
N CYS A 25 10.63 -17.09 -12.39
CA CYS A 25 10.78 -15.64 -12.35
C CYS A 25 10.20 -15.06 -11.06
N GLN A 26 11.08 -14.48 -10.25
CA GLN A 26 10.70 -13.73 -9.06
C GLN A 26 11.36 -12.35 -9.10
N GLU A 27 10.58 -11.32 -8.84
CA GLU A 27 11.09 -9.97 -8.59
C GLU A 27 11.10 -9.74 -7.08
N ASN A 28 12.29 -9.54 -6.52
CA ASN A 28 12.42 -9.27 -5.11
C ASN A 28 12.37 -7.77 -4.84
N TYR A 29 11.54 -7.37 -3.90
CA TYR A 29 11.43 -6.01 -3.42
C TYR A 29 11.80 -5.96 -1.94
N ARG A 30 12.39 -4.84 -1.52
CA ARG A 30 12.61 -4.52 -0.11
C ARG A 30 12.01 -3.14 0.17
N ILE A 31 11.29 -3.02 1.26
CA ILE A 31 10.84 -1.74 1.81
C ILE A 31 12.07 -1.08 2.47
N VAL A 32 12.49 0.07 1.96
CA VAL A 32 13.75 0.74 2.37
C VAL A 32 13.56 2.12 2.97
N GLY A 33 12.36 2.69 2.89
CA GLY A 33 12.12 4.05 3.35
C GLY A 33 10.64 4.38 3.54
N ASN A 34 10.41 5.58 4.08
CA ASN A 34 9.07 6.05 4.45
C ASN A 34 8.21 6.42 3.25
N GLY A 35 8.77 6.65 2.05
CA GLY A 35 8.00 7.01 0.86
C GLY A 35 7.06 8.21 1.07
N GLU A 36 5.88 8.17 0.45
CA GLU A 36 4.96 9.30 0.36
C GLU A 36 3.60 9.01 1.01
N ILE A 37 3.05 10.01 1.70
CA ILE A 37 1.72 9.96 2.33
C ILE A 37 0.83 11.09 1.80
N GLY A 38 -0.46 10.83 1.64
CA GLY A 38 -1.44 11.81 1.19
C GLY A 38 -2.86 11.49 1.65
N ALA A 39 -3.73 12.49 1.63
CA ALA A 39 -5.17 12.32 1.80
C ALA A 39 -5.89 12.39 0.45
N TYR A 40 -6.93 11.59 0.29
CA TYR A 40 -7.68 11.43 -0.96
C TYR A 40 -9.18 11.29 -0.68
N THR A 41 -10.02 11.81 -1.58
CA THR A 41 -11.47 11.49 -1.58
C THR A 41 -11.76 10.13 -2.23
N ASP A 42 -10.93 9.70 -3.18
CA ASP A 42 -10.97 8.40 -3.85
C ASP A 42 -9.54 8.00 -4.28
N TYR A 43 -9.14 6.74 -4.01
CA TYR A 43 -7.79 6.22 -4.24
C TYR A 43 -7.42 6.10 -5.72
N TYR A 44 -8.39 5.81 -6.58
CA TYR A 44 -8.10 5.41 -7.96
C TYR A 44 -7.74 6.56 -8.89
N ASP A 45 -7.80 7.81 -8.42
CA ASP A 45 -7.45 8.99 -9.20
C ASP A 45 -6.44 9.87 -8.43
N PRO A 46 -5.17 9.93 -8.86
CA PRO A 46 -4.15 10.81 -8.28
C PRO A 46 -4.56 12.30 -8.26
N GLY A 47 -5.50 12.72 -9.12
CA GLY A 47 -6.08 14.07 -9.13
C GLY A 47 -6.98 14.38 -7.93
N ASN A 48 -7.37 13.36 -7.15
CA ASN A 48 -8.24 13.49 -5.98
C ASN A 48 -7.47 13.68 -4.67
N LYS A 49 -6.19 14.04 -4.73
CA LYS A 49 -5.43 14.44 -3.54
C LYS A 49 -6.06 15.70 -2.94
N ILE A 50 -6.29 15.67 -1.64
CA ILE A 50 -6.92 16.76 -0.88
C ILE A 50 -6.05 17.17 0.31
N ASP A 51 -6.07 18.46 0.59
CA ASP A 51 -5.47 19.03 1.81
C ASP A 51 -6.55 19.47 2.82
N THR A 52 -7.83 19.51 2.40
CA THR A 52 -8.98 19.87 3.25
C THR A 52 -9.99 18.73 3.29
N ILE A 53 -10.33 18.26 4.49
CA ILE A 53 -11.29 17.19 4.73
C ILE A 53 -12.67 17.79 5.01
N SER A 54 -13.62 17.56 4.11
CA SER A 54 -15.02 17.99 4.26
C SER A 54 -16.03 16.84 4.25
N GLY A 55 -15.54 15.60 4.29
CA GLY A 55 -16.36 14.39 4.20
C GLY A 55 -15.51 13.13 4.34
N PRO A 56 -16.02 11.97 3.90
CA PRO A 56 -15.26 10.72 3.86
C PRO A 56 -13.95 10.90 3.11
N PHE A 57 -12.89 10.30 3.63
CA PHE A 57 -11.56 10.43 3.06
C PHE A 57 -10.71 9.21 3.38
N MET A 58 -9.53 9.16 2.78
CA MET A 58 -8.57 8.11 2.99
C MET A 58 -7.18 8.71 3.10
N ILE A 59 -6.39 8.17 4.02
CA ILE A 59 -4.95 8.41 4.06
C ILE A 59 -4.30 7.23 3.37
N ALA A 60 -3.61 7.48 2.26
CA ALA A 60 -2.82 6.47 1.57
C ALA A 60 -1.33 6.76 1.78
N TRP A 61 -0.61 5.73 2.20
CA TRP A 61 0.81 5.78 2.48
C TRP A 61 1.54 4.73 1.65
N HIS A 62 2.33 5.18 0.67
CA HIS A 62 3.13 4.33 -0.19
C HIS A 62 4.57 4.33 0.31
N LEU A 63 5.03 3.19 0.83
CA LEU A 63 6.39 3.03 1.32
C LEU A 63 7.39 3.01 0.17
N GLU A 64 8.63 3.44 0.44
CA GLU A 64 9.68 3.43 -0.58
C GLU A 64 10.19 2.01 -0.80
N LEU A 65 10.04 1.51 -2.03
CA LEU A 65 10.49 0.18 -2.43
C LEU A 65 11.79 0.26 -3.22
N ARG A 66 12.68 -0.69 -2.95
CA ARG A 66 13.85 -0.96 -3.77
C ARG A 66 13.70 -2.34 -4.39
N SER A 67 13.77 -2.42 -5.72
CA SER A 67 13.95 -3.69 -6.41
C SER A 67 15.35 -4.23 -6.08
N GLU A 68 15.40 -5.39 -5.45
CA GLU A 68 16.62 -6.19 -5.35
C GLU A 68 16.66 -7.13 -6.55
N ALA A 69 17.15 -6.60 -7.68
CA ALA A 69 17.37 -7.42 -8.85
C ALA A 69 18.28 -8.60 -8.48
N LEU A 70 17.80 -9.83 -8.71
CA LEU A 70 18.71 -10.94 -8.92
C LEU A 70 19.63 -10.54 -10.08
N ALA A 71 20.94 -10.72 -9.90
CA ALA A 71 21.96 -10.49 -10.92
C ALA A 71 21.85 -11.49 -12.10
N THR A 72 20.64 -11.80 -12.56
CA THR A 72 20.37 -12.62 -13.75
C THR A 72 20.16 -11.71 -14.95
N ASN A 73 21.23 -11.00 -15.31
CA ASN A 73 21.44 -10.48 -16.66
C ASN A 73 21.66 -11.67 -17.62
N PHE A 74 20.62 -12.45 -17.90
CA PHE A 74 20.59 -13.25 -19.12
C PHE A 74 20.05 -12.35 -20.21
N GLY A 75 20.96 -11.73 -20.97
CA GLY A 75 20.68 -10.83 -22.11
C GLY A 75 19.99 -11.49 -23.31
N LEU A 76 19.11 -12.47 -23.05
CA LEU A 76 18.32 -13.18 -24.02
C LEU A 76 16.86 -12.87 -23.71
N ILE A 77 16.31 -11.92 -24.48
CA ILE A 77 14.89 -11.54 -24.58
C ILE A 77 14.44 -10.45 -23.58
N GLN A 78 14.70 -9.19 -23.92
CA GLN A 78 14.04 -8.00 -23.33
C GLN A 78 12.72 -7.63 -24.06
N SER A 79 12.21 -8.44 -24.98
CA SER A 79 11.18 -8.00 -25.95
C SER A 79 9.78 -8.60 -25.77
N VAL A 80 9.43 -9.18 -24.60
CA VAL A 80 8.06 -9.63 -24.35
C VAL A 80 7.60 -9.10 -22.99
N ALA A 81 6.98 -7.93 -23.02
CA ALA A 81 6.28 -7.32 -21.87
C ALA A 81 4.98 -8.08 -21.54
N ALA A 82 5.03 -9.38 -21.32
CA ALA A 82 3.84 -10.21 -21.07
C ALA A 82 3.97 -11.22 -19.91
N THR A 83 5.07 -11.22 -19.15
CA THR A 83 5.21 -12.07 -17.97
C THR A 83 5.61 -11.21 -16.77
N THR A 84 4.63 -10.74 -16.02
CA THR A 84 4.86 -10.22 -14.66
C THR A 84 5.36 -11.39 -13.81
N CYS A 85 6.59 -11.29 -13.35
CA CYS A 85 7.16 -12.27 -12.44
C CYS A 85 6.45 -12.18 -11.08
N ALA A 86 6.51 -13.25 -10.28
CA ALA A 86 5.92 -13.18 -8.95
C ALA A 86 6.71 -12.18 -8.10
N GLU A 87 6.03 -11.21 -7.50
CA GLU A 87 6.66 -10.26 -6.57
C GLU A 87 6.88 -10.93 -5.22
N ASN A 88 8.06 -10.73 -4.65
CA ASN A 88 8.43 -11.26 -3.34
C ASN A 88 9.04 -10.15 -2.49
N TYR A 89 8.55 -9.98 -1.27
CA TYR A 89 9.04 -8.96 -0.35
C TYR A 89 10.05 -9.57 0.62
N LEU A 90 11.27 -9.05 0.62
CA LEU A 90 12.36 -9.52 1.48
C LEU A 90 12.16 -9.13 2.94
N ASN A 91 11.37 -8.07 3.18
CA ASN A 91 10.88 -7.68 4.48
C ASN A 91 9.37 -7.43 4.40
N GLU A 92 8.64 -8.09 5.28
CA GLU A 92 7.18 -8.02 5.33
C GLU A 92 6.74 -7.08 6.44
N ILE A 93 5.64 -6.39 6.20
CA ILE A 93 5.00 -5.50 7.16
C ILE A 93 4.36 -6.33 8.28
N ILE A 94 4.59 -5.94 9.53
CA ILE A 94 3.90 -6.51 10.70
C ILE A 94 2.63 -5.70 10.91
N GLU A 95 1.50 -6.19 10.39
CA GLU A 95 0.21 -5.47 10.47
C GLU A 95 -0.17 -5.06 11.90
N SER A 96 0.09 -5.92 12.88
CA SER A 96 -0.20 -5.66 14.30
C SER A 96 0.66 -4.56 14.94
N SER A 97 1.68 -4.05 14.23
CA SER A 97 2.50 -2.93 14.66
C SER A 97 1.99 -1.58 14.16
N PHE A 98 0.95 -1.58 13.32
CA PHE A 98 0.36 -0.35 12.79
C PHE A 98 -0.21 0.49 13.92
N THR A 99 0.08 1.79 13.87
CA THR A 99 -0.51 2.80 14.76
C THR A 99 -0.83 4.07 13.99
N ILE A 100 -1.89 4.76 14.41
CA ILE A 100 -2.26 6.06 13.87
C ILE A 100 -2.70 6.98 15.00
N SER A 101 -2.19 8.21 14.98
CA SER A 101 -2.48 9.23 15.97
C SER A 101 -2.59 10.60 15.29
N CYS A 102 -3.12 11.59 16.01
CA CYS A 102 -3.12 12.98 15.57
C CYS A 102 -2.64 13.90 16.70
N ASP A 103 -2.08 15.05 16.34
CA ASP A 103 -1.47 16.01 17.27
C ASP A 103 -2.45 16.74 18.21
N LYS A 104 -3.75 16.65 17.91
CA LYS A 104 -4.84 17.25 18.68
C LYS A 104 -5.86 16.21 19.10
N GLU A 105 -6.64 16.52 20.13
CA GLU A 105 -7.79 15.70 20.50
C GLU A 105 -8.95 15.91 19.51
N PHE A 106 -9.85 14.93 19.47
CA PHE A 106 -11.13 14.98 18.78
C PHE A 106 -12.13 14.13 19.55
N LYS A 107 -13.43 14.23 19.24
CA LYS A 107 -14.41 13.28 19.79
C LYS A 107 -14.75 12.23 18.76
N TYR A 108 -14.98 11.00 19.21
CA TYR A 108 -15.55 9.94 18.40
C TYR A 108 -16.61 9.21 19.20
N ASN A 109 -17.84 9.17 18.67
CA ASN A 109 -19.00 8.57 19.32
C ASN A 109 -19.21 9.10 20.76
N GLY A 110 -19.04 10.42 20.95
CA GLY A 110 -19.17 11.09 22.24
C GLY A 110 -18.00 10.90 23.22
N LEU A 111 -16.98 10.12 22.88
CA LEU A 111 -15.77 9.93 23.69
C LEU A 111 -14.64 10.83 23.18
N THR A 112 -13.92 11.50 24.09
CA THR A 112 -12.71 12.23 23.73
C THR A 112 -11.57 11.26 23.44
N ILE A 113 -11.01 11.35 22.24
CA ILE A 113 -9.78 10.69 21.83
C ILE A 113 -8.62 11.66 22.12
N PRO A 114 -7.72 11.35 23.07
CA PRO A 114 -6.63 12.27 23.43
C PRO A 114 -5.65 12.50 22.27
N ALA A 115 -5.08 13.70 22.23
CA ALA A 115 -3.96 14.01 21.35
C ALA A 115 -2.82 12.98 21.51
N ASN A 116 -2.22 12.58 20.38
CA ASN A 116 -1.14 11.60 20.26
C ASN A 116 -1.47 10.18 20.77
N SER A 117 -2.74 9.89 21.10
CA SER A 117 -3.17 8.53 21.39
C SER A 117 -3.35 7.72 20.11
N ASP A 118 -3.05 6.43 20.17
CA ASP A 118 -3.32 5.52 19.06
C ASP A 118 -4.83 5.24 18.99
N PHE A 119 -5.39 5.43 17.80
CA PHE A 119 -6.80 5.18 17.51
C PHE A 119 -7.00 4.21 16.35
N SER A 120 -5.98 3.42 16.02
CA SER A 120 -6.06 2.34 15.01
C SER A 120 -7.22 1.35 15.23
N GLY A 121 -7.69 1.19 16.47
CA GLY A 121 -8.77 0.27 16.86
C GLY A 121 -10.20 0.82 16.77
N LEU A 122 -10.43 2.00 16.16
CA LEU A 122 -11.79 2.53 16.00
C LEU A 122 -12.58 1.74 14.94
N ASN A 123 -13.82 1.35 15.25
CA ASN A 123 -14.60 0.37 14.47
C ASN A 123 -15.00 0.85 13.06
N ASP A 124 -15.11 2.15 12.82
CA ASP A 124 -15.57 2.71 11.53
C ASP A 124 -14.41 3.18 10.63
N MET A 125 -13.19 2.75 10.97
CA MET A 125 -12.00 2.87 10.14
C MET A 125 -11.68 1.51 9.49
N GLU A 126 -11.34 1.53 8.21
CA GLU A 126 -10.80 0.35 7.53
C GLU A 126 -9.31 0.58 7.27
N ILE A 127 -8.48 -0.37 7.70
CA ILE A 127 -7.04 -0.35 7.44
C ILE A 127 -6.74 -1.49 6.48
N TYR A 128 -6.19 -1.14 5.32
CA TYR A 128 -5.73 -2.09 4.33
C TYR A 128 -4.22 -1.95 4.17
N ILE A 129 -3.51 -3.06 4.35
CA ILE A 129 -2.06 -3.12 4.16
C ILE A 129 -1.82 -3.94 2.90
N GLY A 130 -1.51 -3.24 1.81
CA GLY A 130 -1.26 -3.80 0.51
C GLY A 130 0.15 -4.36 0.43
N THR A 131 0.27 -5.69 0.50
CA THR A 131 1.58 -6.36 0.41
C THR A 131 2.24 -6.21 -0.96
N LEU A 132 1.48 -6.13 -2.06
CA LEU A 132 1.99 -6.04 -3.44
C LEU A 132 2.64 -4.69 -3.82
N TRP A 133 2.42 -3.63 -3.03
CA TRP A 133 2.94 -2.29 -3.36
C TRP A 133 3.55 -1.58 -2.16
N GLY A 134 3.68 -2.26 -1.02
CA GLY A 134 4.07 -1.64 0.24
C GLY A 134 3.16 -0.46 0.59
N SER A 135 1.85 -0.60 0.41
CA SER A 135 0.88 0.47 0.72
C SER A 135 0.20 0.23 2.06
N VAL A 136 -0.09 1.31 2.77
CA VAL A 136 -0.94 1.34 3.95
C VAL A 136 -2.05 2.36 3.69
N ASP A 137 -3.27 1.87 3.54
CA ASP A 137 -4.45 2.66 3.22
C ASP A 137 -5.38 2.66 4.43
N ILE A 138 -5.74 3.86 4.90
CA ILE A 138 -6.62 4.06 6.06
C ILE A 138 -7.85 4.81 5.58
N ARG A 139 -9.00 4.15 5.57
CA ARG A 139 -10.26 4.71 5.11
C ARG A 139 -11.10 5.17 6.28
N PHE A 140 -11.53 6.42 6.21
CA PHE A 140 -12.46 7.04 7.13
C PHE A 140 -13.82 7.10 6.45
N SER A 141 -14.69 6.17 6.83
CA SER A 141 -16.02 6.00 6.25
C SER A 141 -16.95 7.18 6.55
N GLU A 142 -18.06 7.28 5.83
CA GLU A 142 -19.11 8.26 6.14
C GLU A 142 -19.60 8.13 7.58
N LYS A 143 -19.77 6.90 8.07
CA LYS A 143 -20.12 6.63 9.46
C LYS A 143 -19.06 7.10 10.45
N PHE A 144 -17.77 7.00 10.12
CA PHE A 144 -16.72 7.59 10.95
C PHE A 144 -16.89 9.10 11.05
N ILE A 145 -17.12 9.77 9.92
CA ILE A 145 -17.30 11.22 9.85
C ILE A 145 -18.54 11.67 10.64
N GLU A 146 -19.65 10.94 10.59
CA GLU A 146 -20.86 11.23 11.37
C GLU A 146 -20.64 11.11 12.89
N LEU A 147 -19.75 10.21 13.31
CA LEU A 147 -19.45 9.98 14.72
C LEU A 147 -18.31 10.83 15.25
N ALA A 148 -17.48 11.38 14.36
CA ALA A 148 -16.30 12.14 14.71
C ALA A 148 -16.57 13.65 14.72
N ASP A 149 -16.09 14.32 15.76
CA ASP A 149 -16.18 15.77 15.97
C ASP A 149 -14.76 16.31 16.04
N PHE A 150 -14.30 16.87 14.93
CA PHE A 150 -13.00 17.53 14.79
C PHE A 150 -13.19 19.04 14.78
N ASP A 151 -12.35 19.76 15.51
CA ASP A 151 -12.33 21.22 15.42
C ASP A 151 -11.94 21.65 14.00
N LYS A 152 -12.52 22.76 13.52
CA LYS A 152 -12.18 23.33 12.21
C LYS A 152 -10.78 23.95 12.21
N SER A 153 -9.77 23.10 12.03
CA SER A 153 -8.36 23.47 12.10
C SER A 153 -7.46 22.43 11.44
N ASP A 154 -6.17 22.74 11.35
CA ASP A 154 -5.19 21.79 10.82
C ASP A 154 -4.89 20.67 11.84
N TYR A 155 -4.95 19.42 11.39
CA TYR A 155 -4.58 18.23 12.16
C TYR A 155 -3.37 17.58 11.49
N LYS A 156 -2.37 17.22 12.30
CA LYS A 156 -1.21 16.44 11.87
C LYS A 156 -1.41 14.99 12.26
N PHE A 157 -1.74 14.15 11.29
CA PHE A 157 -1.78 12.70 11.44
C PHE A 157 -0.36 12.15 11.44
N LYS A 158 -0.10 11.18 12.30
CA LYS A 158 1.14 10.40 12.37
C LYS A 158 0.80 8.93 12.27
N VAL A 159 1.42 8.26 11.31
CA VAL A 159 1.24 6.83 11.04
C VAL A 159 2.57 6.14 11.24
N ASN A 160 2.58 5.00 11.94
CA ASN A 160 3.79 4.18 12.11
C ASN A 160 3.49 2.72 11.83
N ILE A 161 4.47 2.01 11.28
CA ILE A 161 4.41 0.57 11.07
C ILE A 161 5.81 -0.03 11.06
N LYS A 162 5.95 -1.31 11.39
CA LYS A 162 7.22 -2.03 11.44
C LYS A 162 7.24 -3.18 10.45
N SER A 163 8.44 -3.56 10.02
CA SER A 163 8.68 -4.78 9.28
C SER A 163 9.30 -5.88 10.15
N ASN A 164 9.27 -7.11 9.65
CA ASN A 164 9.85 -8.29 10.29
C ASN A 164 11.39 -8.27 10.41
N ASP A 165 12.08 -7.38 9.68
CA ASP A 165 13.50 -7.09 9.81
C ASP A 165 13.82 -5.92 10.77
N HIS A 166 12.84 -5.52 11.59
CA HIS A 166 12.93 -4.48 12.61
C HIS A 166 13.12 -3.05 12.08
N LEU A 167 12.90 -2.80 10.79
CA LEU A 167 12.78 -1.42 10.31
C LEU A 167 11.47 -0.81 10.82
N GLU A 168 11.56 0.43 11.26
CA GLU A 168 10.41 1.22 11.68
C GLU A 168 10.19 2.31 10.63
N PHE A 169 8.97 2.37 10.12
CA PHE A 169 8.54 3.38 9.18
C PHE A 169 7.59 4.34 9.89
N GLU A 170 7.77 5.63 9.62
CA GLU A 170 6.96 6.70 10.20
C GLU A 170 6.71 7.74 9.11
N ASN A 171 5.46 8.20 9.01
CA ASN A 171 5.13 9.33 8.17
C ASN A 171 4.10 10.23 8.84
N THR A 172 4.07 11.49 8.41
CA THR A 172 3.13 12.48 8.95
C THR A 172 2.44 13.23 7.84
N LEU A 173 1.14 13.47 8.02
CA LEU A 173 0.30 14.17 7.05
C LEU A 173 -0.43 15.31 7.75
N LEU A 174 -0.32 16.51 7.18
CA LEU A 174 -1.07 17.68 7.64
C LEU A 174 -2.32 17.83 6.75
N VAL A 175 -3.50 17.89 7.36
CA VAL A 175 -4.77 18.17 6.66
C VAL A 175 -5.60 19.18 7.44
N HIS A 176 -6.35 20.01 6.74
CA HIS A 176 -7.31 20.94 7.33
C HIS A 176 -8.66 20.24 7.51
N MET A 177 -9.12 20.06 8.75
CA MET A 177 -10.43 19.51 9.03
C MET A 177 -11.49 20.61 8.87
N ASN A 178 -12.48 20.37 8.01
CA ASN A 178 -13.63 21.25 7.80
C ASN A 178 -14.92 20.40 7.72
N LEU A 179 -15.10 19.57 8.75
CA LEU A 179 -16.31 18.78 8.99
C LEU A 179 -17.35 19.66 9.70
N ASN A 180 -18.64 19.41 9.45
CA ASN A 180 -19.75 20.23 9.97
C ASN A 180 -20.54 19.48 11.04
#